data_AF-A0A0F7PS61-F1
#
_entry.id   AF-A0A0F7PS61-F1
#
_cell.length_a   1.000
_cell.length_b   1.000
_cell.length_c   1.000
_cell.angle_alpha   90.00
_cell.angle_beta   90.00
_cell.angle_gamma   90.00
#
_symmetry.space_group_name_H-M   'P 1'
#
loop_
_entity.id
_entity.type
_entity.pdbx_description
1 polymer ?
#
loop_
_entity_poly.entity_id
_entity_poly.type
_entity_poly.pdbx_seq_one_letter_code
_entity_poly.pdbx_strand_id
1 'polypeptide(L)'
;MFARSRPSFQATAQAAKASLRAARVVASDETGVRIEGTNAQHWVFHCKDAVVHQPDYSRAARVVHETMGGHVPEVWISDRYSAQQSHGHRHQTCLAHLARDTAFALEHGEDDLPLRFQLWFGRVFDFARAISTFAASTVASKKRKFDKQLAGLLCAPTSCDLAQKLQAKIGRARDQLLTFCDYPGEVDVTNNTSERKLRPWVIQRKVTNGYRAMWAAQAEADVRTTVDTARLKGANPFQVIASVLA
;
A
#
# COMPACT_ATOMS: atom_id res chain seq x y z
N MET A 1 -21.52 -26.35 2.92
CA MET A 1 -20.12 -26.46 3.40
C MET A 1 -19.57 -25.09 3.80
N PHE A 2 -19.44 -24.13 2.86
CA PHE A 2 -18.94 -22.76 3.18
C PHE A 2 -19.74 -21.98 4.23
N ALA A 3 -21.07 -22.10 4.24
CA ALA A 3 -21.88 -21.42 5.25
C ALA A 3 -21.61 -21.92 6.69
N ARG A 4 -21.20 -23.19 6.84
CA ARG A 4 -20.93 -23.81 8.15
C ARG A 4 -19.53 -23.49 8.69
N SER A 5 -18.56 -23.30 7.80
CA SER A 5 -17.17 -22.95 8.17
C SER A 5 -16.92 -21.45 8.34
N ARG A 6 -17.85 -20.62 7.86
CA ARG A 6 -17.74 -19.15 7.91
C ARG A 6 -17.49 -18.59 9.32
N PRO A 7 -18.18 -19.05 10.39
CA PRO A 7 -17.95 -18.50 11.73
C PRO A 7 -16.49 -18.65 12.20
N SER A 8 -15.85 -19.80 11.91
CA SER A 8 -14.46 -20.05 12.30
C SER A 8 -13.47 -19.12 11.58
N PHE A 9 -13.61 -18.97 10.26
CA PHE A 9 -12.78 -18.04 9.49
C PHE A 9 -13.05 -16.57 9.82
N GLN A 10 -14.30 -16.23 10.14
CA GLN A 10 -14.65 -14.89 10.58
C GLN A 10 -13.96 -14.55 11.90
N ALA A 11 -13.92 -15.48 12.86
CA ALA A 11 -13.24 -15.27 14.14
C ALA A 11 -11.73 -15.02 13.96
N THR A 12 -11.05 -15.82 13.13
CA THR A 12 -9.63 -15.61 12.83
C THR A 12 -9.38 -14.32 12.06
N ALA A 13 -10.28 -13.95 11.14
CA ALA A 13 -10.21 -12.67 10.44
C ALA A 13 -10.41 -11.47 11.38
N GLN A 14 -11.30 -11.56 12.36
CA GLN A 14 -11.45 -10.52 13.38
C GLN A 14 -10.21 -10.39 14.26
N ALA A 15 -9.53 -11.50 14.60
CA ALA A 15 -8.26 -11.44 15.34
C ALA A 15 -7.14 -10.75 14.53
N ALA A 16 -7.06 -11.00 13.22
CA ALA A 16 -6.14 -10.29 12.32
C ALA A 16 -6.49 -8.79 12.24
N LYS A 17 -7.78 -8.45 12.16
CA LYS A 17 -8.25 -7.06 12.19
C LYS A 17 -7.94 -6.36 13.52
N ALA A 18 -8.07 -7.03 14.65
CA ALA A 18 -7.66 -6.50 15.94
C ALA A 18 -6.15 -6.21 15.99
N SER A 19 -5.32 -7.12 15.44
CA SER A 19 -3.86 -6.90 15.32
C SER A 19 -3.53 -5.69 14.44
N LEU A 20 -4.23 -5.53 13.32
CA LEU A 20 -4.11 -4.35 12.45
C LEU A 20 -4.46 -3.05 13.19
N ARG A 21 -5.51 -3.07 14.03
CA ARG A 21 -5.97 -1.93 14.84
C ARG A 21 -5.08 -1.59 16.04
N ALA A 22 -3.98 -2.30 16.24
CA ALA A 22 -2.95 -1.95 17.20
C ALA A 22 -1.59 -1.68 16.53
N ALA A 23 -1.53 -1.77 15.19
CA ALA A 23 -0.28 -1.72 14.47
C ALA A 23 0.28 -0.30 14.38
N ARG A 24 1.59 -0.17 14.61
CA ARG A 24 2.32 1.10 14.47
C ARG A 24 2.43 1.56 13.01
N VAL A 25 2.67 0.62 12.08
CA VAL A 25 2.78 0.88 10.65
C VAL A 25 1.71 0.06 9.94
N VAL A 26 0.94 0.73 9.09
CA VAL A 26 -0.10 0.10 8.27
C VAL A 26 0.09 0.51 6.82
N ALA A 27 -0.05 -0.46 5.92
CA ALA A 27 -0.06 -0.25 4.49
C ALA A 27 -1.41 -0.70 3.93
N SER A 28 -1.89 -0.01 2.90
CA SER A 28 -3.14 -0.35 2.25
C SER A 28 -3.04 -0.24 0.74
N ASP A 29 -3.89 -1.00 0.07
CA ASP A 29 -4.15 -0.86 -1.36
C ASP A 29 -5.54 -1.41 -1.69
N GLU A 30 -6.03 -1.16 -2.89
CA GLU A 30 -7.30 -1.70 -3.35
C GLU A 30 -7.27 -2.08 -4.82
N THR A 31 -8.29 -2.80 -5.24
CA THR A 31 -8.54 -3.01 -6.66
C THR A 31 -10.01 -3.37 -6.95
N GLY A 32 -10.49 -3.05 -8.15
CA GLY A 32 -11.91 -3.21 -8.50
C GLY A 32 -12.41 -4.66 -8.64
N VAL A 33 -13.60 -4.97 -8.14
CA VAL A 33 -14.26 -6.27 -8.28
C VAL A 33 -15.69 -6.10 -8.78
N ARG A 34 -16.24 -7.16 -9.38
CA ARG A 34 -17.68 -7.27 -9.63
C ARG A 34 -18.33 -8.08 -8.51
N ILE A 35 -19.26 -7.47 -7.78
CA ILE A 35 -20.08 -8.16 -6.78
C ILE A 35 -21.54 -7.89 -7.15
N GLU A 36 -22.34 -8.96 -7.31
CA GLU A 36 -23.77 -8.83 -7.64
C GLU A 36 -24.04 -8.02 -8.91
N GLY A 37 -23.13 -8.09 -9.89
CA GLY A 37 -23.25 -7.28 -11.10
C GLY A 37 -23.07 -5.77 -10.86
N THR A 38 -22.42 -5.37 -9.76
CA THR A 38 -22.10 -3.98 -9.41
C THR A 38 -20.59 -3.80 -9.20
N ASN A 39 -20.09 -2.60 -9.50
CA ASN A 39 -18.67 -2.28 -9.33
C ASN A 39 -18.44 -2.08 -7.84
N ALA A 40 -17.48 -2.83 -7.32
CA ALA A 40 -17.08 -2.81 -5.92
C ALA A 40 -15.55 -2.79 -5.86
N GLN A 41 -15.00 -2.78 -4.66
CA GLN A 41 -13.58 -2.77 -4.38
C GLN A 41 -13.21 -3.92 -3.45
N HIS A 42 -12.02 -4.44 -3.67
CA HIS A 42 -11.36 -5.33 -2.73
C HIS A 42 -10.16 -4.62 -2.15
N TRP A 43 -10.26 -4.30 -0.87
CA TRP A 43 -9.19 -3.65 -0.13
C TRP A 43 -8.27 -4.69 0.50
N VAL A 44 -6.98 -4.37 0.58
CA VAL A 44 -6.05 -5.03 1.49
C VAL A 44 -5.50 -3.99 2.45
N PHE A 45 -5.44 -4.36 3.72
CA PHE A 45 -4.74 -3.63 4.76
C PHE A 45 -3.78 -4.59 5.43
N HIS A 46 -2.56 -4.17 5.70
CA HIS A 46 -1.61 -5.05 6.37
C HIS A 46 -0.61 -4.30 7.22
N CYS A 47 -0.06 -5.04 8.16
CA CYS A 47 1.06 -4.64 9.01
C CYS A 47 2.01 -5.84 9.13
N LYS A 48 3.02 -5.73 10.00
CA LYS A 48 3.98 -6.81 10.26
C LYS A 48 3.32 -8.12 10.74
N ASP A 49 2.18 -8.03 11.42
CA ASP A 49 1.55 -9.16 12.12
C ASP A 49 0.24 -9.65 11.47
N ALA A 50 -0.35 -8.89 10.54
CA ALA A 50 -1.66 -9.21 9.97
C ALA A 50 -1.81 -8.74 8.52
N VAL A 51 -2.62 -9.50 7.77
CA VAL A 51 -3.13 -9.13 6.44
C VAL A 51 -4.65 -9.25 6.48
N VAL A 52 -5.35 -8.16 6.20
CA VAL A 52 -6.81 -8.06 6.24
C VAL A 52 -7.33 -7.73 4.85
N HIS A 53 -8.20 -8.58 4.34
CA HIS A 53 -8.93 -8.36 3.11
C HIS A 53 -10.35 -7.87 3.42
N GLN A 54 -10.80 -6.85 2.70
CA GLN A 54 -12.10 -6.24 2.93
C GLN A 54 -12.77 -5.90 1.58
N PRO A 55 -13.76 -6.70 1.14
CA PRO A 55 -14.61 -6.31 0.02
C PRO A 55 -15.59 -5.23 0.50
N ASP A 56 -15.85 -4.24 -0.34
CA ASP A 56 -16.85 -3.20 -0.09
C ASP A 56 -17.34 -2.61 -1.43
N TYR A 57 -18.59 -2.15 -1.50
CA TYR A 57 -19.10 -1.43 -2.68
C TYR A 57 -18.45 -0.05 -2.90
N SER A 58 -17.72 0.47 -1.91
CA SER A 58 -17.11 1.78 -1.93
C SER A 58 -15.59 1.72 -2.07
N ARG A 59 -15.07 2.72 -2.79
CA ARG A 59 -13.64 3.09 -2.80
C ARG A 59 -13.36 4.28 -1.86
N ALA A 60 -14.32 4.72 -1.06
CA ALA A 60 -14.18 5.94 -0.24
C ALA A 60 -13.42 5.68 1.06
N ALA A 61 -12.96 6.77 1.67
CA ALA A 61 -12.22 6.76 2.93
C ALA A 61 -12.99 6.10 4.09
N ARG A 62 -14.33 6.03 4.00
CA ARG A 62 -15.16 5.33 4.99
C ARG A 62 -14.71 3.89 5.23
N VAL A 63 -14.27 3.18 4.17
CA VAL A 63 -13.83 1.78 4.30
C VAL A 63 -12.58 1.68 5.15
N VAL A 64 -11.67 2.66 5.02
CA VAL A 64 -10.48 2.75 5.86
C VAL A 64 -10.89 3.04 7.31
N HIS A 65 -11.76 4.03 7.55
CA HIS A 65 -12.22 4.37 8.90
C HIS A 65 -12.93 3.20 9.61
N GLU A 66 -13.84 2.52 8.93
CA GLU A 66 -14.54 1.33 9.44
C GLU A 66 -13.57 0.17 9.70
N THR A 67 -12.58 -0.02 8.81
CA THR A 67 -11.56 -1.06 8.98
C THR A 67 -10.67 -0.78 10.18
N MET A 68 -10.18 0.45 10.33
CA MET A 68 -9.28 0.87 11.40
C MET A 68 -9.98 1.09 12.74
N GLY A 69 -11.31 1.28 12.77
CA GLY A 69 -12.08 1.34 14.01
C GLY A 69 -11.59 2.40 15.00
N GLY A 70 -11.16 3.56 14.49
CA GLY A 70 -10.64 4.68 15.28
C GLY A 70 -9.13 4.64 15.56
N HIS A 71 -8.44 3.55 15.26
CA HIS A 71 -6.98 3.49 15.39
C HIS A 71 -6.29 4.37 14.34
N VAL A 72 -5.27 5.12 14.77
CA VAL A 72 -4.41 5.94 13.91
C VAL A 72 -2.97 5.44 14.05
N PRO A 73 -2.40 4.76 13.04
CA PRO A 73 -1.00 4.32 13.06
C PRO A 73 -0.02 5.50 13.00
N GLU A 74 1.22 5.26 13.44
CA GLU A 74 2.34 6.20 13.28
C GLU A 74 2.62 6.48 11.81
N VAL A 75 2.58 5.44 10.96
CA VAL A 75 2.84 5.58 9.52
C VAL A 75 1.79 4.83 8.72
N TRP A 76 1.21 5.52 7.74
CA TRP A 76 0.37 4.95 6.69
C TRP A 76 1.12 4.87 5.35
N ILE A 77 1.08 3.72 4.66
CA ILE A 77 1.73 3.52 3.36
C ILE A 77 0.67 3.27 2.27
N SER A 78 0.68 4.05 1.18
CA SER A 78 -0.27 3.87 0.05
C SER A 78 0.22 4.48 -1.27
N ASP A 79 -0.53 4.28 -2.36
CA ASP A 79 -0.28 4.83 -3.71
C ASP A 79 -0.74 6.30 -3.91
N ARG A 80 -1.13 6.99 -2.83
CA ARG A 80 -1.58 8.39 -2.81
C ARG A 80 -2.93 8.64 -3.49
N TYR A 81 -3.77 7.62 -3.64
CA TYR A 81 -5.19 7.85 -3.88
C TYR A 81 -5.80 8.68 -2.73
N SER A 82 -6.66 9.66 -3.06
CA SER A 82 -7.16 10.64 -2.09
C SER A 82 -7.87 10.01 -0.89
N ALA A 83 -8.61 8.92 -1.10
CA ALA A 83 -9.27 8.21 0.00
C ALA A 83 -8.31 7.46 0.94
N GLN A 84 -7.04 7.30 0.56
CA GLN A 84 -5.99 6.69 1.39
C GLN A 84 -5.10 7.73 2.08
N GLN A 85 -5.38 9.03 1.92
CA GLN A 85 -4.63 10.10 2.58
C GLN A 85 -5.12 10.32 4.02
N SER A 86 -4.20 10.79 4.88
CA SER A 86 -4.50 11.23 6.25
C SER A 86 -5.00 10.16 7.23
N HIS A 87 -4.61 8.89 7.04
CA HIS A 87 -4.97 7.78 7.93
C HIS A 87 -3.89 7.38 8.93
N GLY A 88 -2.77 8.11 9.00
CA GLY A 88 -1.71 7.92 9.99
C GLY A 88 -1.10 9.26 10.37
N HIS A 89 -0.31 9.29 11.45
CA HIS A 89 0.40 10.50 11.89
C HIS A 89 1.40 10.99 10.83
N ARG A 90 2.02 10.05 10.12
CA ARG A 90 2.83 10.28 8.92
C ARG A 90 2.34 9.42 7.78
N HIS A 91 2.72 9.79 6.56
CA HIS A 91 2.38 9.05 5.36
C HIS A 91 3.64 8.75 4.55
N GLN A 92 3.79 7.53 4.05
CA GLN A 92 4.76 7.17 3.02
C GLN A 92 4.04 6.93 1.70
N THR A 93 4.20 7.87 0.77
CA THR A 93 3.65 7.71 -0.59
C THR A 93 4.50 6.67 -1.33
N CYS A 94 3.85 5.79 -2.08
CA CYS A 94 4.52 4.82 -2.95
C CYS A 94 5.35 5.53 -4.01
N LEU A 95 6.68 5.49 -3.88
CA LEU A 95 7.56 6.16 -4.84
C LEU A 95 7.54 5.51 -6.23
N ALA A 96 7.17 4.23 -6.34
CA ALA A 96 7.09 3.55 -7.63
C ALA A 96 6.04 4.18 -8.57
N HIS A 97 4.93 4.72 -8.03
CA HIS A 97 3.93 5.42 -8.83
C HIS A 97 4.50 6.73 -9.41
N LEU A 98 5.15 7.53 -8.57
CA LEU A 98 5.77 8.79 -9.01
C LEU A 98 6.95 8.56 -9.96
N ALA A 99 7.71 7.48 -9.77
CA ALA A 99 8.79 7.10 -10.68
C ALA A 99 8.24 6.67 -12.06
N ARG A 100 7.09 5.97 -12.11
CA ARG A 100 6.40 5.66 -13.37
C ARG A 100 5.88 6.91 -14.07
N ASP A 101 5.27 7.84 -13.34
CA ASP A 101 4.85 9.14 -13.92
C ASP A 101 6.05 9.93 -14.45
N THR A 102 7.19 9.86 -13.75
CA THR A 102 8.45 10.49 -14.17
C THR A 102 8.97 9.89 -15.47
N ALA A 103 8.97 8.55 -15.58
CA ALA A 103 9.37 7.87 -16.82
C ALA A 103 8.45 8.23 -17.99
N PHE A 104 7.14 8.29 -17.75
CA PHE A 104 6.17 8.72 -18.77
C PHE A 104 6.45 10.15 -19.25
N ALA A 105 6.67 11.09 -18.32
CA ALA A 105 6.98 12.48 -18.66
C ALA A 105 8.34 12.63 -19.36
N LEU A 106 9.31 11.76 -19.08
CA LEU A 106 10.59 11.72 -19.79
C LEU A 106 10.44 11.22 -21.22
N GLU A 107 9.63 10.19 -21.43
CA GLU A 107 9.43 9.58 -22.76
C GLU A 107 8.60 10.48 -23.69
N HIS A 108 7.64 11.21 -23.14
CA HIS A 108 6.64 11.97 -23.92
C HIS A 108 6.79 13.49 -23.80
N GLY A 109 7.74 13.97 -23.00
CA GLY A 109 8.00 15.39 -22.78
C GLY A 109 9.23 15.90 -23.53
N GLU A 110 9.34 17.22 -23.63
CA GLU A 110 10.45 17.91 -24.32
C GLU A 110 11.38 18.63 -23.32
N ASP A 111 11.50 18.10 -22.10
CA ASP A 111 12.19 18.75 -20.97
C ASP A 111 13.13 17.77 -20.25
N ASP A 112 14.23 18.28 -19.69
CA ASP A 112 15.25 17.47 -18.98
C ASP A 112 14.88 17.21 -17.50
N LEU A 113 13.90 17.93 -16.95
CA LEU A 113 13.48 17.81 -15.56
C LEU A 113 13.00 16.41 -15.18
N PRO A 114 12.19 15.68 -15.99
CA PRO A 114 11.86 14.29 -15.72
C PRO A 114 13.09 13.39 -15.61
N LEU A 115 14.14 13.59 -16.43
CA LEU A 115 15.40 12.83 -16.30
C LEU A 115 16.06 13.11 -14.94
N ARG A 116 16.08 14.37 -14.50
CA ARG A 116 16.65 14.76 -13.19
C ARG A 116 15.86 14.14 -12.03
N PHE A 117 14.54 14.08 -12.12
CA PHE A 117 13.70 13.33 -11.16
C PHE A 117 14.01 11.83 -11.20
N GLN A 118 14.16 11.23 -12.39
CA GLN A 118 14.48 9.81 -12.52
C GLN A 118 15.81 9.46 -11.82
N LEU A 119 16.83 10.29 -12.02
CA LEU A 119 18.13 10.14 -11.34
C LEU A 119 18.03 10.34 -9.83
N TRP A 120 17.14 11.22 -9.36
CA TRP A 120 16.85 11.39 -7.94
C TRP A 120 16.17 10.14 -7.37
N PHE A 121 15.09 9.64 -8.01
CA PHE A 121 14.40 8.41 -7.60
C PHE A 121 15.35 7.21 -7.59
N GLY A 122 16.20 7.05 -8.61
CA GLY A 122 17.20 5.98 -8.65
C GLY A 122 18.08 5.98 -7.40
N ARG A 123 18.67 7.13 -7.06
CA ARG A 123 19.50 7.26 -5.84
C ARG A 123 18.72 7.03 -4.55
N VAL A 124 17.46 7.45 -4.49
CA VAL A 124 16.58 7.21 -3.32
C VAL A 124 16.27 5.72 -3.18
N PHE A 125 15.96 5.02 -4.27
CA PHE A 125 15.73 3.57 -4.26
C PHE A 125 16.99 2.80 -3.89
N ASP A 126 18.15 3.17 -4.43
CA ASP A 126 19.44 2.55 -4.09
C ASP A 126 19.74 2.71 -2.60
N PHE A 127 19.53 3.92 -2.07
CA PHE A 127 19.68 4.20 -0.65
C PHE A 127 18.69 3.40 0.20
N ALA A 128 17.42 3.34 -0.18
CA ALA A 128 16.39 2.59 0.55
C ALA A 128 16.71 1.10 0.67
N ARG A 129 17.27 0.47 -0.38
CA ARG A 129 17.67 -0.95 -0.33
C ARG A 129 18.76 -1.25 0.68
N ALA A 130 19.63 -0.28 0.97
CA ALA A 130 20.72 -0.41 1.92
C ALA A 130 20.44 0.31 3.25
N ILE A 131 19.24 0.84 3.48
CA ILE A 131 19.01 1.80 4.56
C ILE A 131 19.33 1.23 5.95
N SER A 132 19.05 -0.05 6.17
CA SER A 132 19.28 -0.75 7.44
C SER A 132 20.76 -0.99 7.76
N THR A 133 21.67 -0.80 6.79
CA THR A 133 23.13 -0.98 7.01
C THR A 133 23.83 0.30 7.42
N PHE A 134 23.16 1.46 7.33
CA PHE A 134 23.74 2.74 7.67
C PHE A 134 23.50 3.12 9.14
N ALA A 135 24.47 3.82 9.73
CA ALA A 135 24.26 4.49 11.01
C ALA A 135 23.15 5.55 10.91
N ALA A 136 22.42 5.79 12.01
CA ALA A 136 21.32 6.76 12.06
C ALA A 136 21.74 8.18 11.62
N SER A 137 22.95 8.61 11.97
CA SER A 137 23.51 9.91 11.54
C SER A 137 23.70 9.99 10.03
N THR A 138 24.13 8.89 9.39
CA THR A 138 24.26 8.78 7.93
C THR A 138 22.90 8.83 7.27
N VAL A 139 21.89 8.13 7.81
CA VAL A 139 20.51 8.19 7.30
C VAL A 139 19.96 9.61 7.36
N ALA A 140 20.10 10.28 8.50
CA ALA A 140 19.66 11.66 8.65
C ALA A 140 20.37 12.62 7.69
N SER A 141 21.67 12.44 7.47
CA SER A 141 22.46 13.23 6.52
C SER A 141 22.01 13.01 5.07
N LYS A 142 21.78 11.75 4.68
CA LYS A 142 21.27 11.38 3.34
C LYS A 142 19.86 11.91 3.11
N LYS A 143 18.96 11.80 4.10
CA LYS A 143 17.60 12.36 4.05
C LYS A 143 17.65 13.86 3.76
N ARG A 144 18.40 14.65 4.55
CA ARG A 144 18.59 16.09 4.32
C ARG A 144 19.13 16.42 2.93
N LYS A 145 20.08 15.60 2.44
CA LYS A 145 20.62 15.76 1.08
C LYS A 145 19.55 15.52 0.01
N PHE A 146 18.74 14.47 0.15
CA PHE A 146 17.64 14.20 -0.78
C PHE A 146 16.55 15.27 -0.73
N ASP A 147 16.19 15.77 0.45
CA ASP A 147 15.25 16.88 0.62
C ASP A 147 15.74 18.15 -0.08
N LYS A 148 17.01 18.52 0.11
CA LYS A 148 17.60 19.68 -0.57
C LYS A 148 17.59 19.53 -2.10
N GLN A 149 17.91 18.33 -2.59
CA GLN A 149 17.86 18.04 -4.02
C GLN A 149 16.41 18.12 -4.55
N LEU A 150 15.47 17.55 -3.83
CA LEU A 150 14.05 17.58 -4.19
C LEU A 150 13.53 19.01 -4.25
N ALA A 151 13.84 19.85 -3.26
CA ALA A 151 13.48 21.27 -3.27
C ALA A 151 14.00 21.98 -4.53
N GLY A 152 15.25 21.72 -4.92
CA GLY A 152 15.81 22.27 -6.17
C GLY A 152 15.09 21.78 -7.43
N LEU A 153 14.64 20.52 -7.47
CA LEU A 153 13.87 19.98 -8.59
C LEU A 153 12.45 20.55 -8.65
N LEU A 154 11.82 20.78 -7.50
CA LEU A 154 10.48 21.36 -7.42
C LEU A 154 10.45 22.86 -7.78
N CYS A 155 11.58 23.56 -7.63
CA CYS A 155 11.72 24.97 -8.02
C CYS A 155 12.34 25.18 -9.40
N ALA A 156 12.73 24.11 -10.10
CA ALA A 156 13.34 24.24 -11.43
C ALA A 156 12.32 24.82 -12.43
N PRO A 157 12.70 25.82 -13.25
CA PRO A 157 11.82 26.34 -14.27
C PRO A 157 11.59 25.27 -15.34
N THR A 158 10.36 25.19 -15.85
CA THR A 158 10.00 24.35 -16.98
C THR A 158 8.81 24.97 -17.71
N SER A 159 8.87 24.96 -19.04
CA SER A 159 7.76 25.34 -19.92
C SER A 159 7.00 24.12 -20.46
N CYS A 160 7.43 22.90 -20.11
CA CYS A 160 6.78 21.68 -20.56
C CYS A 160 5.61 21.30 -19.64
N ASP A 161 4.41 21.20 -20.20
CA ASP A 161 3.19 20.84 -19.48
C ASP A 161 3.30 19.54 -18.68
N LEU A 162 3.96 18.52 -19.24
CA LEU A 162 4.14 17.23 -18.56
C LEU A 162 5.07 17.37 -17.35
N ALA A 163 6.17 18.12 -17.49
CA ALA A 163 7.10 18.38 -16.41
C ALA A 163 6.47 19.24 -15.29
N GLN A 164 5.66 20.25 -15.64
CA GLN A 164 4.89 21.05 -14.67
C GLN A 164 3.88 20.20 -13.90
N LYS A 165 3.12 19.34 -14.59
CA LYS A 165 2.17 18.40 -13.96
C LYS A 165 2.89 17.43 -13.02
N LEU A 166 4.05 16.92 -13.43
CA LEU A 166 4.90 16.06 -12.62
C LEU A 166 5.40 16.78 -11.36
N GLN A 167 5.99 17.97 -11.50
CA GLN A 167 6.43 18.81 -10.37
C GLN A 167 5.29 19.06 -9.40
N ALA A 168 4.12 19.46 -9.89
CA ALA A 168 2.97 19.71 -9.04
C ALA A 168 2.53 18.43 -8.30
N LYS A 169 2.55 17.27 -8.97
CA LYS A 169 2.20 15.98 -8.35
C LYS A 169 3.17 15.59 -7.25
N ILE A 170 4.47 15.65 -7.51
CA ILE A 170 5.52 15.34 -6.53
C ILE A 170 5.51 16.38 -5.39
N GLY A 171 5.34 17.65 -5.71
CA GLY A 171 5.29 18.75 -4.75
C GLY A 171 4.17 18.61 -3.73
N ARG A 172 2.97 18.18 -4.16
CA ARG A 172 1.87 17.86 -3.22
C ARG A 172 2.14 16.63 -2.33
N ALA A 173 3.15 15.83 -2.65
CA ALA A 173 3.55 14.64 -1.89
C ALA A 173 4.87 14.85 -1.13
N ARG A 174 5.50 16.04 -1.21
CA ARG A 174 6.89 16.28 -0.79
C ARG A 174 7.18 15.78 0.63
N ASP A 175 6.27 16.02 1.57
CA ASP A 175 6.43 15.71 3.00
C ASP A 175 6.16 14.21 3.30
N GLN A 176 5.84 13.42 2.26
CA GLN A 176 5.48 12.00 2.35
C GLN A 176 6.46 11.08 1.59
N LEU A 177 7.51 11.63 0.95
CA LEU A 177 8.38 10.85 0.06
C LEU A 177 9.50 10.13 0.81
N LEU A 178 10.01 10.75 1.87
CA LEU A 178 11.19 10.28 2.63
C LEU A 178 10.84 9.84 4.06
N THR A 179 9.57 9.55 4.36
CA THR A 179 9.12 9.08 5.68
C THR A 179 9.85 7.79 6.08
N PHE A 180 10.14 6.90 5.12
CA PHE A 180 10.88 5.66 5.35
C PHE A 180 12.27 5.88 5.98
N CYS A 181 12.88 7.05 5.78
CA CYS A 181 14.17 7.39 6.40
C CYS A 181 14.09 7.47 7.93
N ASP A 182 12.92 7.79 8.48
CA ASP A 182 12.71 7.89 9.92
C ASP A 182 12.33 6.55 10.57
N TYR A 183 12.05 5.53 9.74
CA TYR A 183 11.64 4.19 10.18
C TYR A 183 12.41 3.10 9.39
N PRO A 184 13.76 3.07 9.43
CA PRO A 184 14.55 2.13 8.64
C PRO A 184 14.18 0.67 8.96
N GLY A 185 13.87 -0.11 7.92
CA GLY A 185 13.48 -1.52 8.06
C GLY A 185 12.04 -1.77 8.51
N GLU A 186 11.29 -0.75 8.92
CA GLU A 186 9.87 -0.86 9.28
C GLU A 186 8.94 -0.31 8.19
N VAL A 187 9.35 0.74 7.47
CA VAL A 187 8.54 1.39 6.43
C VAL A 187 9.17 1.18 5.06
N ASP A 188 8.41 0.58 4.15
CA ASP A 188 8.83 0.38 2.76
C ASP A 188 8.75 1.69 1.96
N VAL A 189 9.71 1.91 1.05
CA VAL A 189 9.72 3.04 0.11
C VAL A 189 8.66 2.91 -1.01
N THR A 190 8.07 1.73 -1.17
CA THR A 190 6.98 1.46 -2.13
C THR A 190 5.85 0.69 -1.46
N ASN A 191 4.67 0.74 -2.06
CA ASN A 191 3.51 -0.05 -1.65
C ASN A 191 3.45 -1.44 -2.33
N ASN A 192 4.57 -1.92 -2.91
CA ASN A 192 4.61 -3.19 -3.66
C ASN A 192 4.20 -4.40 -2.80
N THR A 193 4.41 -4.32 -1.49
CA THR A 193 3.97 -5.36 -0.55
C THR A 193 2.43 -5.52 -0.57
N SER A 194 1.68 -4.41 -0.68
CA SER A 194 0.22 -4.45 -0.83
C SER A 194 -0.19 -5.01 -2.19
N GLU A 195 0.44 -4.56 -3.28
CA GLU A 195 0.21 -5.08 -4.64
C GLU A 195 0.43 -6.61 -4.70
N ARG A 196 1.49 -7.10 -4.06
CA ARG A 196 1.80 -8.54 -3.96
C ARG A 196 0.74 -9.31 -3.18
N LYS A 197 0.19 -8.74 -2.10
CA LYS A 197 -0.88 -9.36 -1.30
C LYS A 197 -2.22 -9.37 -2.04
N LEU A 198 -2.49 -8.39 -2.90
CA LEU A 198 -3.68 -8.38 -3.77
C LEU A 198 -3.58 -9.38 -4.92
N ARG A 199 -2.37 -9.67 -5.44
CA ARG A 199 -2.17 -10.45 -6.66
C ARG A 199 -2.87 -11.82 -6.69
N PRO A 200 -2.81 -12.67 -5.63
CA PRO A 200 -3.52 -13.95 -5.62
C PRO A 200 -5.05 -13.80 -5.81
N TRP A 201 -5.61 -12.74 -5.24
CA TRP A 201 -7.03 -12.44 -5.36
C TRP A 201 -7.37 -11.85 -6.74
N VAL A 202 -6.50 -10.99 -7.31
CA VAL A 202 -6.64 -10.49 -8.69
C VAL A 202 -6.63 -11.63 -9.72
N ILE A 203 -5.85 -12.69 -9.49
CA ILE A 203 -5.84 -13.87 -10.36
C ILE A 203 -7.17 -14.62 -10.23
N GLN A 204 -7.62 -14.88 -9.01
CA GLN A 204 -8.86 -15.61 -8.79
C GLN A 204 -10.08 -14.87 -9.38
N ARG A 205 -10.22 -13.56 -9.15
CA ARG A 205 -11.38 -12.81 -9.69
C ARG A 205 -11.48 -12.88 -11.21
N LYS A 206 -10.35 -13.00 -11.92
CA LYS A 206 -10.32 -13.14 -13.38
C LYS A 206 -10.89 -14.49 -13.82
N VAL A 207 -10.70 -15.54 -13.00
CA VAL A 207 -11.25 -16.87 -13.25
C VAL A 207 -12.72 -16.95 -12.86
N THR A 208 -13.12 -16.36 -11.72
CA THR A 208 -14.50 -16.44 -11.22
C THR A 208 -15.43 -15.39 -11.80
N ASN A 209 -14.89 -14.37 -12.48
CA ASN A 209 -15.60 -13.19 -12.96
C ASN A 209 -16.33 -12.43 -11.83
N GLY A 210 -15.70 -12.36 -10.65
CA GLY A 210 -16.24 -11.70 -9.45
C GLY A 210 -17.11 -12.62 -8.59
N TYR A 211 -18.05 -12.03 -7.85
CA TYR A 211 -18.92 -12.71 -6.90
C TYR A 211 -20.39 -12.46 -7.20
N ARG A 212 -21.22 -13.48 -6.95
CA ARG A 212 -22.68 -13.41 -7.10
C ARG A 212 -23.41 -12.90 -5.86
N ALA A 213 -22.69 -12.72 -4.75
CA ALA A 213 -23.24 -12.18 -3.51
C ALA A 213 -22.14 -11.56 -2.64
N MET A 214 -22.45 -10.46 -1.93
CA MET A 214 -21.49 -9.83 -1.01
C MET A 214 -21.05 -10.78 0.11
N TRP A 215 -21.97 -11.61 0.62
CA TRP A 215 -21.61 -12.58 1.67
C TRP A 215 -20.54 -13.57 1.21
N ALA A 216 -20.52 -13.93 -0.07
CA ALA A 216 -19.54 -14.85 -0.64
C ALA A 216 -18.18 -14.16 -0.77
N ALA A 217 -18.16 -12.89 -1.21
CA ALA A 217 -16.94 -12.08 -1.22
C ALA A 217 -16.35 -11.95 0.20
N GLN A 218 -17.19 -11.69 1.21
CA GLN A 218 -16.75 -11.58 2.59
C GLN A 218 -16.20 -12.89 3.14
N ALA A 219 -16.87 -14.02 2.91
CA ALA A 219 -16.38 -15.33 3.36
C ALA A 219 -15.02 -15.68 2.72
N GLU A 220 -14.84 -15.33 1.45
CA GLU A 220 -13.58 -15.51 0.72
C GLU A 220 -12.46 -14.62 1.28
N ALA A 221 -12.80 -13.36 1.60
CA ALA A 221 -11.89 -12.44 2.25
C ALA A 221 -11.49 -12.88 3.67
N ASP A 222 -12.40 -13.50 4.44
CA ASP A 222 -12.11 -14.04 5.77
C ASP A 222 -11.11 -15.22 5.69
N VAL A 223 -11.29 -16.12 4.71
CA VAL A 223 -10.35 -17.22 4.42
C VAL A 223 -8.98 -16.65 4.04
N ARG A 224 -8.93 -15.68 3.13
CA ARG A 224 -7.66 -15.05 2.71
C ARG A 224 -6.97 -14.33 3.84
N THR A 225 -7.71 -13.54 4.61
CA THR A 225 -7.20 -12.84 5.81
C THR A 225 -6.53 -13.83 6.75
N THR A 226 -7.18 -14.96 6.99
CA THR A 226 -6.67 -16.03 7.86
C THR A 226 -5.38 -16.63 7.30
N VAL A 227 -5.40 -17.05 6.04
CA VAL A 227 -4.27 -17.71 5.38
C VAL A 227 -3.08 -16.77 5.21
N ASP A 228 -3.29 -15.57 4.69
CA ASP A 228 -2.21 -14.62 4.40
C ASP A 228 -1.64 -14.00 5.68
N THR A 229 -2.44 -13.88 6.74
CA THR A 229 -1.91 -13.57 8.09
C THR A 229 -1.03 -14.70 8.61
N ALA A 230 -1.48 -15.96 8.56
CA ALA A 230 -0.69 -17.08 9.03
C ALA A 230 0.63 -17.26 8.24
N ARG A 231 0.61 -16.96 6.94
CA ARG A 231 1.80 -16.98 6.08
C ARG A 231 2.89 -15.99 6.48
N LEU A 232 2.55 -14.88 7.15
CA LEU A 232 3.56 -13.96 7.70
C LEU A 232 4.50 -14.69 8.68
N LYS A 233 4.01 -15.74 9.35
CA LYS A 233 4.75 -16.58 10.29
C LYS A 233 5.27 -17.88 9.64
N GLY A 234 5.23 -17.99 8.32
CA GLY A 234 5.71 -19.16 7.58
C GLY A 234 4.76 -20.37 7.56
N ALA A 235 3.49 -20.20 7.97
CA ALA A 235 2.55 -21.32 8.01
C ALA A 235 2.15 -21.83 6.62
N ASN A 236 1.90 -23.15 6.52
CA ASN A 236 1.39 -23.77 5.30
C ASN A 236 -0.12 -23.50 5.14
N PRO A 237 -0.59 -22.97 3.99
CA PRO A 237 -2.01 -22.65 3.78
C PRO A 237 -2.98 -23.81 3.99
N PHE A 238 -2.62 -25.03 3.56
CA PHE A 238 -3.49 -26.20 3.70
C PHE A 238 -3.68 -26.57 5.17
N GLN A 239 -2.60 -26.59 5.94
CA GLN A 239 -2.65 -26.90 7.37
C GLN A 239 -3.49 -25.86 8.14
N VAL A 240 -3.35 -24.57 7.80
CA VAL A 240 -4.14 -23.49 8.40
C VAL A 240 -5.63 -23.65 8.10
N ILE A 241 -5.98 -23.96 6.85
CA ILE A 241 -7.38 -24.18 6.47
C ILE A 241 -7.94 -25.40 7.20
N ALA A 242 -7.19 -26.51 7.22
CA ALA A 242 -7.61 -27.74 7.91
C ALA A 242 -7.82 -27.51 9.41
N SER A 243 -6.93 -26.75 10.08
CA SER A 243 -7.03 -26.49 11.52
C SER A 243 -8.20 -25.58 11.88
N VAL A 244 -8.58 -24.64 11.01
CA VAL A 244 -9.73 -23.74 11.24
C VAL A 244 -11.07 -24.46 10.98
N LEU A 245 -11.04 -25.51 10.17
CA LEU A 245 -12.21 -26.33 9.83
C LEU A 245 -12.46 -27.50 10.80
N ALA A 246 -11.46 -27.88 11.58
CA ALA A 246 -11.53 -28.94 12.60
C ALA A 246 -12.34 -28.48 13.81
#